data_AF-A0A7X7TB57-F1
#
_entry.id   AF-A0A7X7TB57-F1
#
_cell.length_a   1.000
_cell.length_b   1.000
_cell.length_c   1.000
_cell.angle_alpha   90.00
_cell.angle_beta   90.00
_cell.angle_gamma   90.00
#
_symmetry.space_group_name_H-M   'P 1'
#
loop_
_entity.id
_entity.type
_entity.pdbx_description
1 polymer ?
#
loop_
_entity_poly.entity_id
_entity_poly.type
_entity_poly.pdbx_seq_one_letter_code
_entity_poly.pdbx_strand_id
1 'polypeptide(L)'
;MRSDTRLCVHHVGGRAGSRSFPVLKPFEGDIINVLYDADPDCLEQVQSFNSKYSSELHVLPFCLGDAFRQSAFHIMYDPYCSSVFEPNPRYANYSGYFTDIDYPLGGSIRVMETRQVSIVTMDQLLRDGRAGVPAPDFLSVDTQGSELAILTGARQTLMSDVLAVSMEAEFHPLYRDQPLFGDLCRFMDELGFDFVRFEHLDEFSPCRGPIGFRGRGYALYSDALFFRRVSDLFRPEGDPVRQWTRLRKMAYIAIVYDLFELARECLIRSRGLIPNAGTGDRMYLRFLADLERALDAMPVLFPPTFAEKYTYEESKARFYSEDKCRQLGIRVPPFGQAKIEVSQPLDMRGYLEVEQVLTRYGFDKQAKLVRENREKQLKLVSEPNQRATASVDSSGCGPSADNLIDQYTQWTRRTGATPFLRRCGIRSASVFGANPLATVLIEDLSANGIPVPCVLGDRRQFPEGRFAGRPVTESASIHEVGDALLVPILDDLRPSVKNALQAQWVGRPILTLKDIVNGTYEMSLTGNVR
;
A
#
# COMPACT_ATOMS: atom_id res chain seq x y z
N MET A 1 -1.22 37.73 -17.60
CA MET A 1 -1.50 37.63 -16.14
C MET A 1 -0.55 36.61 -15.57
N ARG A 2 0.14 36.88 -14.44
CA ARG A 2 0.86 35.81 -13.73
C ARG A 2 -0.21 34.82 -13.26
N SER A 3 -0.14 33.56 -13.67
CA SER A 3 -0.97 32.51 -13.07
C SER A 3 -0.65 32.44 -11.58
N ASP A 4 -1.68 32.45 -10.73
CA ASP A 4 -1.46 32.25 -9.30
C ASP A 4 -0.90 30.84 -9.09
N THR A 5 0.33 30.77 -8.57
CA THR A 5 1.03 29.50 -8.33
C THR A 5 0.62 28.88 -7.01
N ARG A 6 -0.19 29.54 -6.17
CA ARG A 6 -0.71 28.93 -4.92
C ARG A 6 -1.65 27.77 -5.27
N LEU A 7 -1.64 26.74 -4.43
CA LEU A 7 -2.56 25.62 -4.55
C LEU A 7 -3.88 25.99 -3.86
N CYS A 8 -4.97 26.00 -4.61
CA CYS A 8 -6.30 26.27 -4.06
C CYS A 8 -7.03 24.96 -3.77
N VAL A 9 -7.40 24.76 -2.51
CA VAL A 9 -8.04 23.55 -2.00
C VAL A 9 -9.42 23.95 -1.47
N HIS A 10 -10.48 23.44 -2.09
CA HIS A 10 -11.84 23.60 -1.60
C HIS A 10 -12.29 22.32 -0.90
N HIS A 11 -12.98 22.44 0.23
CA HIS A 11 -13.57 21.31 0.92
C HIS A 11 -14.99 21.66 1.38
N VAL A 12 -15.96 20.88 0.91
CA VAL A 12 -17.38 21.00 1.25
C VAL A 12 -17.68 19.97 2.32
N GLY A 13 -18.26 20.39 3.45
CA GLY A 13 -18.43 19.54 4.63
C GLY A 13 -17.41 19.81 5.75
N GLY A 14 -17.01 21.07 5.93
CA GLY A 14 -15.88 21.44 6.79
C GLY A 14 -16.10 21.37 8.31
N ARG A 15 -17.22 20.80 8.79
CA ARG A 15 -17.58 20.74 10.22
C ARG A 15 -16.40 20.24 11.08
N ALA A 16 -16.27 20.81 12.27
CA ALA A 16 -15.15 20.54 13.19
C ALA A 16 -13.77 20.89 12.65
N GLY A 17 -13.70 21.63 11.53
CA GLY A 17 -12.46 22.01 10.89
C GLY A 17 -11.84 20.87 10.09
N SER A 18 -12.65 19.89 9.66
CA SER A 18 -12.24 18.83 8.76
C SER A 18 -11.61 19.38 7.48
N ARG A 19 -10.64 18.63 6.97
CA ARG A 19 -9.98 18.85 5.68
C ARG A 19 -9.64 17.48 5.11
N SER A 20 -10.09 17.18 3.91
CA SER A 20 -9.69 15.92 3.25
C SER A 20 -8.33 16.02 2.56
N PHE A 21 -7.87 17.23 2.18
CA PHE A 21 -6.49 17.42 1.75
C PHE A 21 -5.56 17.43 2.98
N PRO A 22 -4.48 16.61 3.00
CA PRO A 22 -3.62 16.49 4.17
C PRO A 22 -2.93 17.81 4.56
N VAL A 23 -2.84 18.06 5.87
CA VAL A 23 -2.06 19.18 6.42
C VAL A 23 -0.57 18.84 6.35
N LEU A 24 0.16 19.54 5.48
CA LEU A 24 1.59 19.37 5.32
C LEU A 24 2.31 20.65 5.73
N LYS A 25 2.78 20.70 6.98
CA LYS A 25 3.35 21.91 7.61
C LYS A 25 4.35 22.67 6.74
N PRO A 26 5.29 22.03 6.01
CA PRO A 26 6.24 22.77 5.16
C PRO A 26 5.58 23.55 4.02
N PHE A 27 4.38 23.16 3.60
CA PHE A 27 3.69 23.67 2.41
C PHE A 27 2.44 24.49 2.70
N GLU A 28 1.97 24.57 3.95
CA GLU A 28 0.74 25.31 4.31
C GLU A 28 0.76 26.76 3.79
N GLY A 29 1.92 27.44 3.80
CA GLY A 29 2.05 28.80 3.28
C GLY A 29 1.87 28.96 1.76
N ASP A 30 1.84 27.87 1.01
CA ASP A 30 1.57 27.85 -0.43
C ASP A 30 0.09 27.54 -0.76
N ILE A 31 -0.73 27.25 0.26
CA ILE A 31 -2.10 26.75 0.11
C ILE A 31 -3.13 27.83 0.48
N ILE A 32 -4.19 27.92 -0.33
CA ILE A 32 -5.43 28.63 0.00
C ILE A 32 -6.48 27.56 0.30
N ASN A 33 -6.93 27.49 1.55
CA ASN A 33 -7.99 26.59 1.99
C ASN A 33 -9.33 27.33 2.00
N VAL A 34 -10.32 26.80 1.29
CA VAL A 34 -11.69 27.31 1.30
C VAL A 34 -12.62 26.20 1.80
N LEU A 35 -13.19 26.40 2.98
CA LEU A 35 -14.03 25.43 3.66
C LEU A 35 -15.48 25.88 3.63
N TYR A 36 -16.39 25.00 3.24
CA TYR A 36 -17.82 25.26 3.14
C TYR A 36 -18.58 24.38 4.14
N ASP A 37 -19.59 24.96 4.78
CA ASP A 37 -20.60 24.20 5.52
C ASP A 37 -21.98 24.84 5.34
N ALA A 38 -23.01 24.00 5.29
CA ALA A 38 -24.40 24.42 5.18
C ALA A 38 -24.97 24.90 6.51
N ASP A 39 -24.39 24.47 7.63
CA ASP A 39 -24.78 24.87 8.97
C ASP A 39 -23.94 26.05 9.47
N PRO A 40 -24.52 27.26 9.60
CA PRO A 40 -23.77 28.41 10.10
C PRO A 40 -23.24 28.24 11.53
N ASP A 41 -23.84 27.36 12.33
CA ASP A 41 -23.47 27.19 13.73
C ASP A 41 -22.08 26.57 13.91
N CYS A 42 -21.55 25.85 12.90
CA CYS A 42 -20.22 25.25 13.00
C CYS A 42 -19.09 26.20 12.55
N LEU A 43 -19.39 27.31 11.87
CA LEU A 43 -18.37 28.08 11.15
C LEU A 43 -17.31 28.71 12.06
N GLU A 44 -17.70 29.18 13.25
CA GLU A 44 -16.75 29.70 14.23
C GLU A 44 -15.79 28.60 14.70
N GLN A 45 -16.29 27.38 14.90
CA GLN A 45 -15.48 26.21 15.24
C GLN A 45 -14.50 25.88 14.12
N VAL A 46 -14.98 25.85 12.86
CA VAL A 46 -14.14 25.60 11.68
C VAL A 46 -13.02 26.62 11.57
N GLN A 47 -13.34 27.90 11.74
CA GLN A 47 -12.37 29.00 11.71
C GLN A 47 -11.33 28.85 12.84
N SER A 48 -11.79 28.64 14.07
CA SER A 48 -10.94 28.51 15.25
C SER A 48 -9.96 27.34 15.14
N PHE A 49 -10.46 26.16 14.75
CA PHE A 49 -9.63 24.95 14.62
C PHE A 49 -8.49 25.12 13.61
N ASN A 50 -8.78 25.84 12.51
CA ASN A 50 -7.86 26.01 11.39
C ASN A 50 -6.95 27.23 11.49
N SER A 51 -7.22 28.17 12.41
CA SER A 51 -6.43 29.39 12.63
C SER A 51 -4.96 29.16 13.02
N LYS A 52 -4.63 27.94 13.50
CA LYS A 52 -3.28 27.53 13.89
C LYS A 52 -2.35 27.23 12.70
N TYR A 53 -2.87 27.13 11.49
CA TYR A 53 -2.09 26.84 10.28
C TYR A 53 -1.77 28.13 9.51
N SER A 54 -0.66 28.13 8.78
CA SER A 54 -0.19 29.30 8.02
C SER A 54 -0.84 29.48 6.66
N SER A 55 -1.69 28.54 6.23
CA SER A 55 -2.46 28.65 4.99
C SER A 55 -3.43 29.82 5.04
N GLU A 56 -3.62 30.48 3.90
CA GLU A 56 -4.77 31.39 3.74
C GLU A 56 -6.06 30.58 3.92
N LEU A 57 -6.99 31.07 4.74
CA LEU A 57 -8.21 30.36 5.12
C LEU A 57 -9.44 31.20 4.85
N HIS A 58 -10.41 30.62 4.16
CA HIS A 58 -11.76 31.15 3.98
C HIS A 58 -12.77 30.12 4.47
N VAL A 59 -13.71 30.54 5.33
CA VAL A 59 -14.80 29.69 5.83
C VAL A 59 -16.12 30.31 5.38
N LEU A 60 -16.88 29.56 4.57
CA LEU A 60 -18.00 30.09 3.82
C LEU A 60 -19.34 29.41 4.20
N PRO A 61 -20.40 30.19 4.50
CA PRO A 61 -21.70 29.71 4.98
C PRO A 61 -22.63 29.25 3.83
N PHE A 62 -22.16 28.41 2.92
CA PHE A 62 -22.93 28.03 1.73
C PHE A 62 -23.30 26.55 1.72
N CYS A 63 -24.60 26.29 1.53
CA CYS A 63 -25.10 24.98 1.12
C CYS A 63 -24.94 24.86 -0.41
N LEU A 64 -24.04 24.00 -0.86
CA LEU A 64 -23.78 23.79 -2.28
C LEU A 64 -24.70 22.73 -2.88
N GLY A 65 -25.05 22.87 -4.15
CA GLY A 65 -25.84 21.88 -4.89
C GLY A 65 -25.91 22.18 -6.38
N ASP A 66 -26.88 21.56 -7.06
CA ASP A 66 -27.02 21.53 -8.52
C ASP A 66 -27.68 22.78 -9.13
N ALA A 67 -28.54 23.46 -8.37
CA ALA A 67 -29.25 24.64 -8.82
C ALA A 67 -29.68 25.51 -7.64
N PHE A 68 -29.85 26.82 -7.88
CA PHE A 68 -30.38 27.74 -6.88
C PHE A 68 -31.82 27.38 -6.49
N ARG A 69 -32.03 27.07 -5.21
CA ARG A 69 -33.37 26.83 -4.63
C ARG A 69 -33.34 26.93 -3.11
N GLN A 70 -34.52 27.07 -2.49
CA GLN A 70 -34.68 26.77 -1.07
C GLN A 70 -34.82 25.26 -0.88
N SER A 71 -34.22 24.72 0.17
CA SER A 71 -34.36 23.31 0.54
C SER A 71 -34.39 23.15 2.05
N ALA A 72 -35.06 22.09 2.49
CA ALA A 72 -34.89 21.59 3.84
C ALA A 72 -33.46 21.07 4.01
N PHE A 73 -32.87 21.38 5.16
CA PHE A 73 -31.63 20.81 5.65
C PHE A 73 -31.88 20.20 7.01
N HIS A 74 -31.63 18.90 7.13
CA HIS A 74 -31.96 18.11 8.30
C HIS A 74 -30.71 17.96 9.17
N ILE A 75 -30.73 18.60 10.33
CA ILE A 75 -29.70 18.43 11.35
C ILE A 75 -29.99 17.12 12.08
N MET A 76 -29.06 16.17 11.99
CA MET A 76 -29.19 14.86 12.62
C MET A 76 -28.71 14.88 14.07
N TYR A 77 -28.97 13.78 14.78
CA TYR A 77 -28.51 13.60 16.16
C TYR A 77 -26.99 13.67 16.27
N ASP A 78 -26.29 13.02 15.34
CA ASP A 78 -24.90 13.34 15.07
C ASP A 78 -24.83 14.38 13.94
N PRO A 79 -24.40 15.62 14.20
CA PRO A 79 -24.37 16.66 13.17
C PRO A 79 -23.47 16.34 11.98
N TYR A 80 -22.50 15.42 12.09
CA TYR A 80 -21.74 14.92 10.94
C TYR A 80 -22.62 14.22 9.90
N CYS A 81 -23.75 13.64 10.33
CA CYS A 81 -24.71 12.98 9.44
C CYS A 81 -25.76 13.94 8.85
N SER A 82 -25.62 15.26 9.02
CA SER A 82 -26.61 16.23 8.52
C SER A 82 -26.66 16.28 7.00
N SER A 83 -27.87 16.35 6.44
CA SER A 83 -28.06 16.24 4.99
C SER A 83 -29.26 17.06 4.51
N VAL A 84 -29.26 17.41 3.23
CA VAL A 84 -30.47 17.87 2.51
C VAL A 84 -31.42 16.71 2.16
N PHE A 85 -30.97 15.48 2.34
CA PHE A 85 -31.76 14.26 2.14
C PHE A 85 -32.29 13.71 3.46
N GLU A 86 -33.44 13.05 3.37
CA GLU A 86 -34.04 12.31 4.48
C GLU A 86 -33.34 10.96 4.70
N PRO A 87 -33.11 10.53 5.95
CA PRO A 87 -32.54 9.22 6.24
C PRO A 87 -33.34 8.05 5.67
N ASN A 88 -32.64 7.01 5.22
CA ASN A 88 -33.27 5.78 4.76
C ASN A 88 -33.47 4.81 5.94
N PRO A 89 -34.73 4.53 6.34
CA PRO A 89 -35.03 3.70 7.50
C PRO A 89 -34.56 2.24 7.35
N ARG A 90 -34.26 1.78 6.12
CA ARG A 90 -33.68 0.46 5.86
C ARG A 90 -32.39 0.22 6.66
N TYR A 91 -31.60 1.26 6.91
CA TYR A 91 -30.30 1.16 7.56
C TYR A 91 -30.34 1.46 9.06
N ALA A 92 -31.53 1.64 9.65
CA ALA A 92 -31.66 2.06 11.05
C ALA A 92 -31.02 1.10 12.07
N ASN A 93 -30.97 -0.20 11.76
CA ASN A 93 -30.38 -1.21 12.63
C ASN A 93 -28.86 -1.39 12.42
N TYR A 94 -28.28 -0.79 11.38
CA TYR A 94 -26.86 -0.92 11.13
C TYR A 94 -26.07 -0.26 12.26
N SER A 95 -24.93 -0.84 12.60
CA SER A 95 -24.09 -0.36 13.68
C SER A 95 -22.61 -0.48 13.32
N GLY A 96 -21.90 0.62 13.49
CA GLY A 96 -20.45 0.68 13.52
C GLY A 96 -19.93 0.56 14.94
N TYR A 97 -18.61 0.50 15.08
CA TYR A 97 -17.90 0.62 16.35
C TYR A 97 -16.73 1.58 16.15
N PHE A 98 -16.72 2.69 16.88
CA PHE A 98 -15.68 3.71 16.81
C PHE A 98 -14.98 3.81 18.14
N THR A 99 -13.68 3.50 18.17
CA THR A 99 -12.76 3.60 19.32
C THR A 99 -13.24 2.95 20.62
N ASP A 100 -14.20 3.57 21.30
CA ASP A 100 -14.75 3.22 22.60
C ASP A 100 -16.30 3.16 22.63
N ILE A 101 -16.98 3.46 21.52
CA ILE A 101 -18.45 3.53 21.44
C ILE A 101 -19.03 2.65 20.31
N ASP A 102 -20.18 2.03 20.58
CA ASP A 102 -21.04 1.51 19.52
C ASP A 102 -21.77 2.67 18.84
N TYR A 103 -21.83 2.65 17.52
CA TYR A 103 -22.43 3.70 16.71
C TYR A 103 -23.63 3.15 15.94
N PRO A 104 -24.82 3.10 16.57
CA PRO A 104 -26.04 2.66 15.90
C PRO A 104 -26.50 3.72 14.92
N LEU A 105 -26.41 3.40 13.62
CA LEU A 105 -26.62 4.36 12.54
C LEU A 105 -28.00 5.02 12.62
N GLY A 106 -29.08 4.25 12.87
CA GLY A 106 -30.43 4.81 13.01
C GLY A 106 -30.59 5.79 14.18
N GLY A 107 -29.77 5.68 15.23
CA GLY A 107 -29.71 6.66 16.30
C GLY A 107 -28.98 7.93 15.87
N SER A 108 -27.85 7.78 15.17
CA SER A 108 -27.00 8.88 14.72
C SER A 108 -27.64 9.72 13.62
N ILE A 109 -28.29 9.09 12.63
CA ILE A 109 -28.97 9.78 11.51
C ILE A 109 -30.40 10.22 11.85
N ARG A 110 -30.81 10.20 13.13
CA ARG A 110 -32.15 10.64 13.51
C ARG A 110 -32.25 12.16 13.38
N VAL A 111 -33.22 12.66 12.59
CA VAL A 111 -33.49 14.10 12.45
C VAL A 111 -33.86 14.71 13.80
N MET A 112 -33.13 15.76 14.20
CA MET A 112 -33.36 16.52 15.44
C MET A 112 -33.94 17.90 15.15
N GLU A 113 -33.53 18.51 14.04
CA GLU A 113 -33.98 19.83 13.60
C GLU A 113 -34.06 19.86 12.07
N THR A 114 -34.95 20.68 11.51
CA THR A 114 -34.96 20.95 10.07
C THR A 114 -34.95 22.45 9.85
N ARG A 115 -33.94 22.92 9.11
CA ARG A 115 -33.74 24.32 8.75
C ARG A 115 -34.04 24.53 7.28
N GLN A 116 -34.45 25.75 6.91
CA GLN A 116 -34.51 26.15 5.51
C GLN A 116 -33.19 26.80 5.13
N VAL A 117 -32.55 26.28 4.08
CA VAL A 117 -31.30 26.80 3.55
C VAL A 117 -31.42 27.15 2.08
N SER A 118 -30.62 28.13 1.65
CA SER A 118 -30.47 28.46 0.23
C SER A 118 -29.38 27.60 -0.38
N ILE A 119 -29.76 26.69 -1.28
CA ILE A 119 -28.81 25.97 -2.11
C ILE A 119 -28.29 26.91 -3.20
N VAL A 120 -26.98 26.91 -3.42
CA VAL A 120 -26.30 27.66 -4.48
C VAL A 120 -25.34 26.75 -5.24
N THR A 121 -25.06 27.07 -6.50
CA THR A 121 -24.08 26.32 -7.29
C THR A 121 -22.68 26.89 -7.11
N MET A 122 -21.65 26.03 -7.12
CA MET A 122 -20.25 26.47 -7.07
C MET A 122 -19.92 27.36 -8.27
N ASP A 123 -20.37 26.98 -9.47
CA ASP A 123 -20.13 27.75 -10.69
C ASP A 123 -20.67 29.17 -10.60
N GLN A 124 -21.84 29.36 -9.98
CA GLN A 124 -22.41 30.68 -9.79
C GLN A 124 -21.68 31.47 -8.69
N LEU A 125 -21.34 30.83 -7.57
CA LEU A 125 -20.61 31.47 -6.48
C LEU A 125 -19.25 32.03 -6.92
N LEU A 126 -18.50 31.26 -7.72
CA LEU A 126 -17.18 31.65 -8.21
C LEU A 126 -17.27 32.69 -9.33
N ARG A 127 -18.18 32.51 -10.30
CA ARG A 127 -18.35 33.45 -11.43
C ARG A 127 -18.80 34.83 -10.99
N ASP A 128 -19.76 34.90 -10.08
CA ASP A 128 -20.33 36.17 -9.61
C ASP A 128 -19.36 36.93 -8.67
N GLY A 129 -18.21 36.32 -8.33
CA GLY A 129 -17.25 36.87 -7.37
C GLY A 129 -17.76 36.94 -5.94
N ARG A 130 -18.98 36.43 -5.66
CA ARG A 130 -19.63 36.47 -4.34
C ARG A 130 -18.84 35.72 -3.28
N ALA A 131 -18.15 34.66 -3.67
CA ALA A 131 -17.31 33.90 -2.76
C ALA A 131 -15.98 34.61 -2.43
N GLY A 132 -15.51 35.56 -3.26
CA GLY A 132 -14.26 36.28 -3.03
C GLY A 132 -12.99 35.43 -3.05
N VAL A 133 -13.07 34.21 -3.60
CA VAL A 133 -11.99 33.20 -3.59
C VAL A 133 -11.69 32.68 -5.00
N PRO A 134 -10.47 32.18 -5.26
CA PRO A 134 -10.13 31.52 -6.52
C PRO A 134 -10.88 30.19 -6.71
N ALA A 135 -10.85 29.67 -7.93
CA ALA A 135 -11.37 28.33 -8.23
C ALA A 135 -10.43 27.23 -7.69
N PRO A 136 -10.96 26.06 -7.29
CA PRO A 136 -10.16 24.97 -6.74
C PRO A 136 -9.28 24.30 -7.78
N ASP A 137 -8.03 24.02 -7.40
CA ASP A 137 -7.19 23.01 -8.06
C ASP A 137 -7.51 21.61 -7.53
N PHE A 138 -7.84 21.50 -6.24
CA PHE A 138 -8.31 20.29 -5.58
C PHE A 138 -9.68 20.56 -4.94
N LEU A 139 -10.66 19.72 -5.23
CA LEU A 139 -11.99 19.80 -4.64
C LEU A 139 -12.26 18.57 -3.78
N SER A 140 -12.65 18.79 -2.54
CA SER A 140 -13.20 17.75 -1.68
C SER A 140 -14.70 17.96 -1.47
N VAL A 141 -15.47 16.89 -1.52
CA VAL A 141 -16.90 16.90 -1.18
C VAL A 141 -17.21 15.77 -0.22
N ASP A 142 -17.34 16.12 1.05
CA ASP A 142 -17.59 15.21 2.16
C ASP A 142 -18.96 15.60 2.73
N THR A 143 -20.01 15.14 2.05
CA THR A 143 -21.39 15.45 2.41
C THR A 143 -22.19 14.17 2.50
N GLN A 144 -23.38 14.25 3.07
CA GLN A 144 -24.16 13.06 3.37
C GLN A 144 -25.18 12.81 2.25
N GLY A 145 -24.68 12.57 1.04
CA GLY A 145 -25.46 12.18 -0.15
C GLY A 145 -25.72 13.26 -1.20
N SER A 146 -25.14 14.45 -1.04
CA SER A 146 -25.32 15.57 -1.98
C SER A 146 -24.18 15.74 -2.98
N GLU A 147 -23.24 14.80 -3.03
CA GLU A 147 -21.97 14.91 -3.76
C GLU A 147 -22.23 15.13 -5.23
N LEU A 148 -23.08 14.29 -5.85
CA LEU A 148 -23.41 14.42 -7.27
C LEU A 148 -24.09 15.76 -7.60
N ALA A 149 -24.97 16.25 -6.71
CA ALA A 149 -25.63 17.52 -6.92
C ALA A 149 -24.63 18.69 -6.86
N ILE A 150 -23.72 18.66 -5.89
CA ILE A 150 -22.63 19.65 -5.74
C ILE A 150 -21.72 19.62 -6.97
N LEU A 151 -21.30 18.44 -7.42
CA LEU A 151 -20.48 18.26 -8.61
C LEU A 151 -21.20 18.72 -9.88
N THR A 152 -22.51 18.49 -9.98
CA THR A 152 -23.34 19.00 -11.07
C THR A 152 -23.37 20.53 -11.09
N GLY A 153 -23.53 21.18 -9.94
CA GLY A 153 -23.44 22.64 -9.81
C GLY A 153 -22.03 23.21 -9.92
N ALA A 154 -21.00 22.37 -9.95
CA ALA A 154 -19.60 22.73 -10.16
C ALA A 154 -19.10 22.32 -11.55
N ARG A 155 -19.97 21.94 -12.49
CA ARG A 155 -19.58 21.32 -13.77
C ARG A 155 -18.58 22.16 -14.56
N GLN A 156 -18.79 23.48 -14.67
CA GLN A 156 -17.89 24.35 -15.41
C GLN A 156 -16.54 24.48 -14.69
N THR A 157 -16.58 24.67 -13.37
CA THR A 157 -15.39 24.73 -12.50
C THR A 157 -14.56 23.44 -12.58
N LEU A 158 -15.23 22.29 -12.54
CA LEU A 158 -14.61 20.97 -12.71
C LEU A 158 -13.87 20.92 -14.04
N MET A 159 -14.54 21.25 -15.15
CA MET A 159 -13.97 21.24 -16.50
C MET A 159 -12.81 22.23 -16.67
N SER A 160 -12.89 23.41 -16.07
CA SER A 160 -11.93 24.48 -16.29
C SER A 160 -10.71 24.38 -15.40
N ASP A 161 -10.84 24.08 -14.11
CA ASP A 161 -9.83 24.38 -13.10
C ASP A 161 -9.38 23.16 -12.28
N VAL A 162 -10.31 22.31 -11.87
CA VAL A 162 -10.03 21.19 -10.95
C VAL A 162 -9.12 20.13 -11.59
N LEU A 163 -8.13 19.68 -10.81
CA LEU A 163 -7.10 18.69 -11.16
C LEU A 163 -7.36 17.34 -10.48
N ALA A 164 -7.91 17.35 -9.28
CA ALA A 164 -8.26 16.15 -8.54
C ALA A 164 -9.48 16.41 -7.65
N VAL A 165 -10.26 15.36 -7.42
CA VAL A 165 -11.43 15.38 -6.55
C VAL A 165 -11.35 14.23 -5.55
N SER A 166 -11.59 14.52 -4.28
CA SER A 166 -11.87 13.51 -3.26
C SER A 166 -13.33 13.67 -2.84
N MET A 167 -14.08 12.59 -2.78
CA MET A 167 -15.48 12.69 -2.34
C MET A 167 -15.89 11.48 -1.52
N GLU A 168 -16.76 11.69 -0.53
CA GLU A 168 -17.48 10.60 0.11
C GLU A 168 -18.30 9.87 -0.97
N ALA A 169 -18.32 8.55 -0.91
CA ALA A 169 -18.98 7.71 -1.91
C ALA A 169 -19.63 6.52 -1.24
N GLU A 170 -20.96 6.48 -1.29
CA GLU A 170 -21.75 5.44 -0.70
C GLU A 170 -22.00 4.29 -1.67
N PHE A 171 -21.95 3.07 -1.12
CA PHE A 171 -22.32 1.83 -1.80
C PHE A 171 -23.77 1.42 -1.49
N HIS A 172 -24.39 2.11 -0.54
CA HIS A 172 -25.72 1.87 -0.04
C HIS A 172 -26.44 3.22 0.17
N PRO A 173 -27.71 3.37 -0.20
CA PRO A 173 -28.43 4.64 -0.07
C PRO A 173 -28.82 4.88 1.39
N LEU A 174 -27.88 5.37 2.19
CA LEU A 174 -28.09 5.68 3.62
C LEU A 174 -29.13 6.79 3.80
N TYR A 175 -29.24 7.64 2.78
CA TYR A 175 -30.30 8.63 2.61
C TYR A 175 -31.19 8.27 1.43
N ARG A 176 -32.44 8.75 1.43
CA ARG A 176 -33.41 8.48 0.36
C ARG A 176 -33.01 9.17 -0.93
N ASP A 177 -33.14 8.47 -2.04
CA ASP A 177 -32.85 8.97 -3.40
C ASP A 177 -31.41 9.49 -3.59
N GLN A 178 -30.52 9.11 -2.67
CA GLN A 178 -29.10 9.42 -2.71
C GLN A 178 -28.42 8.71 -3.90
N PRO A 179 -27.65 9.43 -4.72
CA PRO A 179 -26.78 8.84 -5.74
C PRO A 179 -25.69 7.96 -5.10
N LEU A 180 -25.28 6.89 -5.79
CA LEU A 180 -24.24 6.00 -5.27
C LEU A 180 -22.93 6.16 -6.04
N PHE A 181 -21.88 5.50 -5.58
CA PHE A 181 -20.55 5.50 -6.23
C PHE A 181 -20.61 5.27 -7.75
N GLY A 182 -21.49 4.38 -8.23
CA GLY A 182 -21.64 4.13 -9.67
C GLY A 182 -22.13 5.35 -10.47
N ASP A 183 -22.95 6.22 -9.88
CA ASP A 183 -23.42 7.46 -10.50
C ASP A 183 -22.33 8.53 -10.48
N LEU A 184 -21.60 8.62 -9.36
CA LEU A 184 -20.43 9.49 -9.22
C LEU A 184 -19.36 9.15 -10.27
N CYS A 185 -19.00 7.87 -10.42
CA CYS A 185 -18.04 7.41 -11.42
C CYS A 185 -18.44 7.81 -12.83
N ARG A 186 -19.71 7.60 -13.21
CA ARG A 186 -20.21 7.94 -14.55
C ARG A 186 -20.09 9.43 -14.81
N PHE A 187 -20.51 10.26 -13.85
CA PHE A 187 -20.43 11.71 -14.00
C PHE A 187 -18.99 12.21 -14.11
N MET A 188 -18.08 11.66 -13.30
CA MET A 188 -16.66 12.05 -13.31
C MET A 188 -15.95 11.63 -14.60
N ASP A 189 -16.25 10.44 -15.11
CA ASP A 189 -15.72 9.93 -16.39
C ASP A 189 -16.10 10.84 -17.57
N GLU A 190 -17.37 11.28 -17.63
CA GLU A 190 -17.87 12.23 -18.64
C GLU A 190 -17.12 13.58 -18.62
N LEU A 191 -16.53 13.96 -17.50
CA LEU A 191 -15.79 15.22 -17.32
C LEU A 191 -14.26 15.08 -17.46
N GLY A 192 -13.78 13.90 -17.85
CA GLY A 192 -12.36 13.62 -18.06
C GLY A 192 -11.58 13.35 -16.78
N PHE A 193 -12.24 12.78 -15.77
CA PHE A 193 -11.59 12.29 -14.56
C PHE A 193 -11.59 10.76 -14.52
N ASP A 194 -10.48 10.18 -14.09
CA ASP A 194 -10.37 8.74 -13.84
C ASP A 194 -10.45 8.47 -12.34
N PHE A 195 -11.22 7.44 -11.98
CA PHE A 195 -11.18 6.88 -10.62
C PHE A 195 -9.78 6.30 -10.36
N VAL A 196 -9.18 6.66 -9.23
CA VAL A 196 -7.84 6.20 -8.86
C VAL A 196 -7.90 5.10 -7.82
N ARG A 197 -8.51 5.38 -6.67
CA ARG A 197 -8.62 4.45 -5.54
C ARG A 197 -9.65 4.92 -4.52
N PHE A 198 -10.01 4.01 -3.63
CA PHE A 198 -10.59 4.33 -2.35
C PHE A 198 -9.48 4.58 -1.32
N GLU A 199 -9.64 5.57 -0.45
CA GLU A 199 -8.69 5.84 0.63
C GLU A 199 -8.85 4.85 1.80
N HIS A 200 -10.07 4.36 2.02
CA HIS A 200 -10.43 3.38 3.05
C HIS A 200 -11.74 2.69 2.67
N LEU A 201 -12.21 1.71 3.45
CA LEU A 201 -13.56 1.14 3.29
C LEU A 201 -14.19 1.03 4.67
N ASP A 202 -15.26 1.78 4.91
CA ASP A 202 -15.94 1.77 6.19
C ASP A 202 -17.09 0.76 6.21
N GLU A 203 -17.04 -0.12 7.20
CA GLU A 203 -17.96 -1.24 7.36
C GLU A 203 -18.88 -1.07 8.56
N PHE A 204 -20.16 -1.33 8.34
CA PHE A 204 -21.15 -1.39 9.42
C PHE A 204 -21.80 -2.76 9.44
N SER A 205 -21.99 -3.31 10.64
CA SER A 205 -22.75 -4.55 10.82
C SER A 205 -24.24 -4.28 10.67
N PRO A 206 -25.04 -5.19 10.09
CA PRO A 206 -26.49 -4.99 9.91
C PRO A 206 -27.26 -4.96 11.25
N CYS A 207 -26.63 -5.36 12.35
CA CYS A 207 -27.10 -5.22 13.71
C CYS A 207 -25.93 -5.08 14.69
N ARG A 208 -26.20 -4.59 15.90
CA ARG A 208 -25.22 -4.51 16.98
C ARG A 208 -24.84 -5.90 17.49
N GLY A 209 -23.54 -6.16 17.64
CA GLY A 209 -22.98 -7.37 18.26
C GLY A 209 -22.37 -7.10 19.64
N PRO A 210 -22.46 -8.04 20.61
CA PRO A 210 -21.83 -7.89 21.91
C PRO A 210 -20.29 -8.02 21.83
N ILE A 211 -19.61 -7.57 22.90
CA ILE A 211 -18.15 -7.72 23.03
C ILE A 211 -17.77 -9.21 22.91
N GLY A 212 -16.80 -9.51 22.04
CA GLY A 212 -16.37 -10.88 21.74
C GLY A 212 -17.12 -11.58 20.60
N PHE A 213 -18.19 -10.99 20.06
CA PHE A 213 -18.98 -11.52 18.94
C PHE A 213 -19.14 -10.49 17.81
N ARG A 214 -18.09 -9.71 17.53
CA ARG A 214 -18.06 -8.77 16.41
C ARG A 214 -17.20 -9.33 15.28
N GLY A 215 -17.70 -9.20 14.04
CA GLY A 215 -17.00 -9.63 12.82
C GLY A 215 -16.88 -8.49 11.82
N ARG A 216 -16.72 -8.84 10.53
CA ARG A 216 -16.75 -7.88 9.42
C ARG A 216 -18.18 -7.41 9.15
N GLY A 217 -18.32 -6.16 8.71
CA GLY A 217 -19.59 -5.54 8.34
C GLY A 217 -19.79 -5.50 6.83
N TYR A 218 -20.78 -4.73 6.40
CA TYR A 218 -20.99 -4.38 5.00
C TYR A 218 -20.31 -3.05 4.74
N ALA A 219 -19.55 -2.96 3.65
CA ALA A 219 -18.96 -1.71 3.21
C ALA A 219 -20.07 -0.73 2.85
N LEU A 220 -20.25 0.33 3.65
CA LEU A 220 -21.31 1.31 3.45
C LEU A 220 -20.84 2.48 2.59
N TYR A 221 -19.64 2.98 2.86
CA TYR A 221 -19.08 4.14 2.18
C TYR A 221 -17.55 4.12 2.20
N SER A 222 -16.97 5.09 1.51
CA SER A 222 -15.55 5.32 1.39
C SER A 222 -15.29 6.73 0.86
N ASP A 223 -14.09 7.26 1.06
CA ASP A 223 -13.59 8.36 0.24
C ASP A 223 -13.00 7.87 -1.09
N ALA A 224 -13.60 8.31 -2.19
CA ALA A 224 -13.17 8.02 -3.55
C ALA A 224 -12.32 9.17 -4.13
N LEU A 225 -11.12 8.82 -4.60
CA LEU A 225 -10.16 9.75 -5.21
C LEU A 225 -10.21 9.66 -6.75
N PHE A 226 -10.34 10.82 -7.39
CA PHE A 226 -10.37 10.99 -8.84
C PHE A 226 -9.31 12.00 -9.29
N PHE A 227 -8.65 11.72 -10.41
CA PHE A 227 -7.71 12.65 -11.03
C PHE A 227 -8.14 12.98 -12.45
N ARG A 228 -7.96 14.24 -12.85
CA ARG A 228 -8.14 14.66 -14.23
C ARG A 228 -7.11 13.94 -15.11
N ARG A 229 -7.54 13.51 -16.29
CA ARG A 229 -6.65 12.92 -17.30
C ARG A 229 -5.55 13.90 -17.67
N VAL A 230 -4.30 13.44 -17.62
CA VAL A 230 -3.14 14.25 -18.01
C VAL A 230 -3.23 14.72 -19.47
N SER A 231 -3.85 13.92 -20.34
CA SER A 231 -4.11 14.30 -21.75
C SER A 231 -4.92 15.58 -21.87
N ASP A 232 -5.84 15.84 -20.93
CA ASP A 232 -6.76 16.97 -21.00
C ASP A 232 -6.12 18.27 -20.50
N LEU A 233 -5.01 18.16 -19.78
CA LEU A 233 -4.22 19.29 -19.29
C LEU A 233 -3.26 19.86 -20.33
N PHE A 234 -2.92 19.08 -21.36
CA PHE A 234 -1.98 19.48 -22.40
C PHE A 234 -2.72 19.80 -23.71
N ARG A 235 -2.60 21.03 -24.19
CA ARG A 235 -3.13 21.47 -25.49
C ARG A 235 -2.04 22.25 -26.25
N PRO A 236 -1.68 21.86 -27.48
CA PRO A 236 -0.64 22.52 -28.25
C PRO A 236 -0.85 24.04 -28.40
N GLU A 237 -2.10 24.48 -28.57
CA GLU A 237 -2.45 25.90 -28.71
C GLU A 237 -2.75 26.61 -27.37
N GLY A 238 -2.60 25.91 -26.24
CA GLY A 238 -2.91 26.46 -24.91
C GLY A 238 -1.82 27.37 -24.35
N ASP A 239 -2.18 28.22 -23.38
CA ASP A 239 -1.20 29.06 -22.65
C ASP A 239 -0.14 28.18 -21.94
N PRO A 240 1.15 28.27 -22.33
CA PRO A 240 2.22 27.44 -21.75
C PRO A 240 2.35 27.61 -20.24
N VAL A 241 2.17 28.83 -19.72
CA VAL A 241 2.33 29.14 -18.30
C VAL A 241 1.21 28.47 -17.48
N ARG A 242 -0.02 28.53 -17.98
CA ARG A 242 -1.17 27.85 -17.36
C ARG A 242 -0.99 26.33 -17.38
N GLN A 243 -0.59 25.76 -18.52
CA GLN A 243 -0.36 24.32 -18.65
C GLN A 243 0.74 23.85 -17.69
N TRP A 244 1.88 24.56 -17.66
CA TRP A 244 2.97 24.30 -16.72
C TRP A 244 2.49 24.33 -15.27
N THR A 245 1.77 25.38 -14.88
CA THR A 245 1.28 25.55 -13.50
C THR A 245 0.37 24.40 -13.08
N ARG A 246 -0.57 24.00 -13.94
CA ARG A 246 -1.50 22.90 -13.67
C ARG A 246 -0.79 21.56 -13.57
N LEU A 247 0.16 21.27 -14.46
CA LEU A 247 0.94 20.04 -14.40
C LEU A 247 1.79 19.97 -13.13
N ARG A 248 2.41 21.08 -12.71
CA ARG A 248 3.18 21.13 -11.46
C ARG A 248 2.29 20.95 -10.23
N LYS A 249 1.12 21.59 -10.19
CA LYS A 249 0.14 21.38 -9.11
C LYS A 249 -0.36 19.93 -9.07
N MET A 250 -0.71 19.36 -10.22
CA MET A 250 -1.13 17.95 -10.29
C MET A 250 -0.01 17.00 -9.85
N ALA A 251 1.25 17.27 -10.22
CA ALA A 251 2.39 16.47 -9.75
C ALA A 251 2.53 16.51 -8.23
N TYR A 252 2.37 17.68 -7.62
CA TYR A 252 2.38 17.82 -6.17
C TYR A 252 1.24 17.04 -5.50
N ILE A 253 0.00 17.25 -5.95
CA ILE A 253 -1.18 16.53 -5.42
C ILE A 253 -0.98 15.01 -5.57
N ALA A 254 -0.49 14.55 -6.73
CA ALA A 254 -0.23 13.14 -6.98
C ALA A 254 0.75 12.55 -5.95
N ILE A 255 1.84 13.26 -5.60
CA ILE A 255 2.79 12.80 -4.56
C ILE A 255 2.15 12.77 -3.18
N VAL A 256 1.30 13.76 -2.84
CA VAL A 256 0.57 13.78 -1.56
C VAL A 256 -0.28 12.51 -1.40
N TYR A 257 -0.82 11.98 -2.50
CA TYR A 257 -1.61 10.75 -2.55
C TYR A 257 -0.83 9.50 -3.03
N ASP A 258 0.51 9.54 -2.95
CA ASP A 258 1.40 8.40 -3.26
C ASP A 258 1.44 7.94 -4.74
N LEU A 259 0.97 8.77 -5.67
CA LEU A 259 0.87 8.48 -7.12
C LEU A 259 2.12 8.96 -7.88
N PHE A 260 3.27 8.34 -7.62
CA PHE A 260 4.58 8.79 -8.13
C PHE A 260 4.72 8.74 -9.65
N GLU A 261 4.17 7.73 -10.32
CA GLU A 261 4.22 7.59 -11.78
C GLU A 261 3.41 8.70 -12.46
N LEU A 262 2.23 9.03 -11.92
CA LEU A 262 1.41 10.16 -12.38
C LEU A 262 2.15 11.49 -12.18
N ALA A 263 2.78 11.67 -11.02
CA ALA A 263 3.59 12.86 -10.74
C ALA A 263 4.74 13.00 -11.74
N ARG A 264 5.46 11.90 -12.00
CA ARG A 264 6.56 11.85 -12.98
C ARG A 264 6.09 12.23 -14.38
N GLU A 265 4.95 11.70 -14.83
CA GLU A 265 4.38 12.04 -16.13
C GLU A 265 4.06 13.54 -16.24
N CYS A 266 3.47 14.12 -15.19
CA CYS A 266 3.19 15.55 -15.13
C CYS A 266 4.47 16.40 -15.19
N LEU A 267 5.51 16.00 -14.45
CA LEU A 267 6.81 16.68 -14.46
C LEU A 267 7.43 16.67 -15.87
N ILE A 268 7.48 15.51 -16.52
CA ILE A 268 8.02 15.34 -17.89
C ILE A 268 7.28 16.27 -18.87
N ARG A 269 5.95 16.26 -18.87
CA ARG A 269 5.16 17.11 -19.78
C ARG A 269 5.34 18.60 -19.52
N SER A 270 5.69 18.99 -18.30
CA SER A 270 5.91 20.39 -17.94
C SER A 270 7.27 20.94 -18.38
N ARG A 271 8.28 20.11 -18.69
CA ARG A 271 9.67 20.55 -18.94
C ARG A 271 9.81 21.57 -20.08
N GLY A 272 9.04 21.40 -21.15
CA GLY A 272 9.06 22.30 -22.32
C GLY A 272 8.24 23.58 -22.14
N LEU A 273 7.56 23.74 -21.00
CA LEU A 273 6.57 24.81 -20.76
C LEU A 273 7.01 25.79 -19.66
N ILE A 274 8.28 25.72 -19.24
CA ILE A 274 8.81 26.51 -18.12
C ILE A 274 8.62 28.02 -18.38
N PRO A 275 7.98 28.76 -17.47
CA PRO A 275 7.79 30.20 -17.64
C PRO A 275 9.12 30.96 -17.65
N ASN A 276 9.27 31.93 -18.58
CA ASN A 276 10.45 32.80 -18.69
C ASN A 276 10.64 33.71 -17.45
N ALA A 277 9.55 34.09 -16.79
CA ALA A 277 9.59 34.74 -15.49
C ALA A 277 9.67 33.62 -14.45
N GLY A 278 10.83 33.49 -13.78
CA GLY A 278 11.16 32.36 -12.91
C GLY A 278 10.00 31.84 -12.05
N THR A 279 10.00 30.53 -11.82
CA THR A 279 9.03 29.85 -10.96
C THR A 279 8.99 30.57 -9.61
N GLY A 280 7.82 31.09 -9.21
CA GLY A 280 7.70 31.82 -7.95
C GLY A 280 8.30 31.05 -6.78
N ASP A 281 8.68 31.76 -5.72
CA ASP A 281 9.30 31.20 -4.52
C ASP A 281 8.26 30.43 -3.67
N ARG A 282 7.75 29.31 -4.20
CA ARG A 282 6.83 28.40 -3.52
C ARG A 282 7.60 27.17 -3.07
N MET A 283 7.35 26.74 -1.84
CA MET A 283 7.97 25.55 -1.25
C MET A 283 7.66 24.29 -2.06
N TYR A 284 6.41 24.10 -2.52
CA TYR A 284 6.07 22.91 -3.30
C TYR A 284 6.76 22.88 -4.67
N LEU A 285 6.98 24.05 -5.29
CA LEU A 285 7.71 24.13 -6.56
C LEU A 285 9.20 23.83 -6.39
N ARG A 286 9.81 24.31 -5.29
CA ARG A 286 11.19 23.94 -4.91
C ARG A 286 11.33 22.44 -4.67
N PHE A 287 10.39 21.87 -3.92
CA PHE A 287 10.32 20.43 -3.70
C PHE A 287 10.26 19.65 -5.02
N LEU A 288 9.36 20.01 -5.94
CA LEU A 288 9.24 19.34 -7.24
C LEU A 288 10.51 19.48 -8.09
N ALA A 289 11.19 20.62 -8.04
CA ALA A 289 12.45 20.82 -8.76
C ALA A 289 13.59 19.95 -8.19
N ASP A 290 13.68 19.84 -6.86
CA ASP A 290 14.64 18.94 -6.20
C ASP A 290 14.34 17.47 -6.53
N LEU A 291 13.07 17.09 -6.50
CA LEU A 291 12.63 15.73 -6.81
C LEU A 291 12.90 15.38 -8.28
N GLU A 292 12.64 16.31 -9.20
CA GLU A 292 12.91 16.13 -10.63
C GLU A 292 14.41 15.91 -10.90
N ARG A 293 15.29 16.69 -10.25
CA ARG A 293 16.74 16.49 -10.35
C ARG A 293 17.18 15.13 -9.81
N ALA A 294 16.63 14.73 -8.66
CA ALA A 294 16.91 13.43 -8.08
C ALA A 294 16.43 12.27 -8.98
N LEU A 295 15.27 12.42 -9.63
CA LEU A 295 14.74 11.44 -10.60
C LEU A 295 15.61 11.36 -11.86
N ASP A 296 16.11 12.47 -12.37
CA ASP A 296 16.99 12.49 -13.55
C ASP A 296 18.36 11.86 -13.28
N ALA A 297 18.81 11.89 -12.02
CA ALA A 297 20.05 11.24 -11.60
C ALA A 297 19.91 9.72 -11.37
N MET A 298 18.69 9.19 -11.28
CA MET A 298 18.48 7.76 -11.02
C MET A 298 18.81 6.90 -12.25
N PRO A 299 19.39 5.69 -12.03
CA PRO A 299 19.53 4.72 -13.10
C PRO A 299 18.15 4.30 -13.61
N VAL A 300 17.95 4.42 -14.92
CA VAL A 300 16.69 4.02 -15.56
C VAL A 300 16.70 2.51 -15.74
N LEU A 301 16.02 1.82 -14.82
CA LEU A 301 15.84 0.37 -14.84
C LEU A 301 14.35 0.02 -14.85
N PHE A 302 13.96 -0.84 -15.78
CA PHE A 302 12.60 -1.35 -15.87
C PHE A 302 12.61 -2.88 -15.79
N PRO A 303 11.68 -3.49 -15.03
CA PRO A 303 11.36 -4.90 -15.20
C PRO A 303 10.95 -5.16 -16.66
N PRO A 304 11.26 -6.35 -17.22
CA PRO A 304 10.77 -6.70 -18.54
C PRO A 304 9.24 -6.67 -18.56
N THR A 305 8.69 -6.08 -19.60
CA THR A 305 7.26 -6.07 -19.86
C THR A 305 6.75 -7.48 -20.11
N PHE A 306 5.43 -7.66 -20.03
CA PHE A 306 4.80 -8.95 -20.29
C PHE A 306 5.12 -9.48 -21.70
N ALA A 307 5.14 -8.60 -22.71
CA ALA A 307 5.41 -8.96 -24.10
C ALA A 307 6.90 -9.23 -24.37
N GLU A 308 7.81 -8.61 -23.63
CA GLU A 308 9.24 -8.96 -23.67
C GLU A 308 9.52 -10.31 -23.00
N LYS A 309 8.70 -10.70 -22.02
CA LYS A 309 8.82 -11.98 -21.34
C LYS A 309 8.15 -13.14 -22.08
N TYR A 310 7.03 -12.89 -22.77
CA TYR A 310 6.26 -13.92 -23.45
C TYR A 310 5.92 -13.50 -24.87
N THR A 311 6.26 -14.37 -25.83
CA THR A 311 5.58 -14.34 -27.12
C THR A 311 4.08 -14.64 -26.94
N TYR A 312 3.27 -14.31 -27.96
CA TYR A 312 1.84 -14.62 -27.95
C TYR A 312 1.57 -16.12 -27.74
N GLU A 313 2.33 -16.98 -28.41
CA GLU A 313 2.17 -18.44 -28.29
C GLU A 313 2.59 -18.96 -26.91
N GLU A 314 3.69 -18.46 -26.33
CA GLU A 314 4.11 -18.82 -24.97
C GLU A 314 3.09 -18.36 -23.93
N SER A 315 2.51 -17.16 -24.09
CA SER A 315 1.48 -16.64 -23.19
C SER A 315 0.24 -17.54 -23.17
N LYS A 316 -0.21 -18.02 -24.34
CA LYS A 316 -1.31 -18.99 -24.46
C LYS A 316 -0.95 -20.35 -23.89
N ALA A 317 0.27 -20.82 -24.16
CA ALA A 317 0.74 -22.12 -23.72
C ALA A 317 0.84 -22.27 -22.20
N ARG A 318 0.81 -21.17 -21.43
CA ARG A 318 0.66 -21.20 -19.94
C ARG A 318 -0.57 -21.98 -19.46
N PHE A 319 -1.58 -22.14 -20.32
CA PHE A 319 -2.82 -22.84 -20.01
C PHE A 319 -2.94 -24.20 -20.71
N TYR A 320 -1.90 -24.64 -21.41
CA TYR A 320 -1.87 -25.95 -22.05
C TYR A 320 -1.35 -27.00 -21.06
N SER A 321 -1.80 -28.26 -21.24
CA SER A 321 -1.16 -29.41 -20.60
C SER A 321 0.29 -29.53 -21.06
N GLU A 322 1.17 -30.09 -20.21
CA GLU A 322 2.57 -30.33 -20.57
C GLU A 322 2.74 -31.09 -21.90
N ASP A 323 1.92 -32.12 -22.15
CA ASP A 323 1.99 -32.92 -23.37
C ASP A 323 1.71 -32.09 -24.63
N LYS A 324 0.73 -31.18 -24.55
CA LYS A 324 0.42 -30.25 -25.64
C LYS A 324 1.54 -29.24 -25.87
N CYS A 325 2.18 -28.73 -24.81
CA CYS A 325 3.37 -27.88 -24.95
C CYS A 325 4.52 -28.63 -25.64
N ARG A 326 4.76 -29.90 -25.25
CA ARG A 326 5.78 -30.75 -25.87
C ARG A 326 5.48 -31.01 -27.35
N GLN A 327 4.23 -31.34 -27.70
CA GLN A 327 3.80 -31.56 -29.09
C GLN A 327 4.00 -30.32 -29.97
N LEU A 328 3.76 -29.13 -29.42
CA LEU A 328 3.92 -27.86 -30.14
C LEU A 328 5.36 -27.32 -30.10
N GLY A 329 6.28 -27.97 -29.37
CA GLY A 329 7.65 -27.50 -29.20
C GLY A 329 7.76 -26.17 -28.43
N ILE A 330 6.73 -25.80 -27.66
CA ILE A 330 6.69 -24.53 -26.93
C ILE A 330 7.21 -24.75 -25.52
N ARG A 331 8.25 -24.02 -25.13
CA ARG A 331 8.73 -23.96 -23.75
C ARG A 331 8.20 -22.69 -23.10
N VAL A 332 7.35 -22.86 -22.10
CA VAL A 332 6.75 -21.72 -21.39
C VAL A 332 7.72 -21.21 -20.32
N PRO A 333 8.16 -19.94 -20.37
CA PRO A 333 8.95 -19.34 -19.30
C PRO A 333 8.17 -19.33 -17.97
N PRO A 334 8.80 -19.62 -16.82
CA PRO A 334 8.11 -19.61 -15.53
C PRO A 334 7.63 -18.20 -15.13
N PHE A 335 6.40 -18.11 -14.62
CA PHE A 335 5.85 -16.88 -14.08
C PHE A 335 6.61 -16.44 -12.81
N GLY A 336 6.79 -15.13 -12.60
CA GLY A 336 7.47 -14.59 -11.42
C GLY A 336 9.01 -14.66 -11.38
N GLN A 337 9.69 -15.24 -12.39
CA GLN A 337 11.16 -15.35 -12.41
C GLN A 337 11.86 -14.39 -13.37
N ALA A 338 11.25 -13.24 -13.69
CA ALA A 338 11.89 -12.26 -14.56
C ALA A 338 13.10 -11.64 -13.85
N LYS A 339 14.18 -11.40 -14.58
CA LYS A 339 15.40 -10.76 -14.05
C LYS A 339 15.73 -9.52 -14.88
N ILE A 340 16.24 -8.49 -14.22
CA ILE A 340 16.78 -7.28 -14.83
C ILE A 340 18.29 -7.43 -14.84
N GLU A 341 18.87 -7.58 -16.02
CA GLU A 341 20.33 -7.63 -16.15
C GLU A 341 20.89 -6.22 -16.22
N VAL A 342 21.85 -5.94 -15.35
CA VAL A 342 22.54 -4.64 -15.33
C VAL A 342 23.99 -4.84 -15.78
N SER A 343 24.51 -3.91 -16.59
CA SER A 343 25.88 -4.00 -17.11
C SER A 343 26.95 -3.61 -16.09
N GLN A 344 26.55 -2.96 -15.00
CA GLN A 344 27.42 -2.53 -13.90
C GLN A 344 26.69 -2.75 -12.56
N PRO A 345 27.41 -3.07 -11.47
CA PRO A 345 26.84 -3.09 -10.13
C PRO A 345 26.24 -1.74 -9.76
N LEU A 346 25.06 -1.75 -9.11
CA LEU A 346 24.38 -0.53 -8.69
C LEU A 346 24.25 -0.52 -7.17
N ASP A 347 24.86 0.45 -6.51
CA ASP A 347 24.68 0.60 -5.06
C ASP A 347 23.34 1.23 -4.75
N MET A 348 22.34 0.36 -4.65
CA MET A 348 20.97 0.74 -4.29
C MET A 348 20.71 0.49 -2.79
N ARG A 349 21.75 0.47 -1.96
CA ARG A 349 21.60 0.29 -0.50
C ARG A 349 21.34 1.62 0.19
N GLY A 350 20.44 1.62 1.17
CA GLY A 350 20.08 2.83 1.93
C GLY A 350 19.10 3.74 1.19
N TYR A 351 19.01 5.00 1.65
CA TYR A 351 18.13 6.02 1.07
C TYR A 351 18.77 6.63 -0.18
N LEU A 352 18.11 6.50 -1.33
CA LEU A 352 18.47 7.17 -2.58
C LEU A 352 18.09 8.65 -2.54
N GLU A 353 18.66 9.46 -3.45
CA GLU A 353 18.42 10.91 -3.49
C GLU A 353 16.93 11.26 -3.54
N VAL A 354 16.13 10.52 -4.32
CA VAL A 354 14.67 10.69 -4.37
C VAL A 354 14.01 10.53 -3.00
N GLU A 355 14.40 9.51 -2.24
CA GLU A 355 13.87 9.22 -0.92
C GLU A 355 14.37 10.27 0.10
N GLN A 356 15.62 10.72 -0.03
CA GLN A 356 16.19 11.79 0.79
C GLN A 356 15.48 13.13 0.56
N VAL A 357 15.14 13.46 -0.70
CA VAL A 357 14.37 14.65 -1.04
C VAL A 357 12.99 14.56 -0.41
N LEU A 358 12.28 13.43 -0.53
CA LEU A 358 10.98 13.25 0.12
C LEU A 358 11.06 13.51 1.64
N THR A 359 11.99 12.86 2.35
CA THR A 359 12.19 13.08 3.79
C THR A 359 12.56 14.53 4.12
N ARG A 360 13.43 15.18 3.33
CA ARG A 360 13.82 16.59 3.54
C ARG A 360 12.60 17.53 3.57
N TYR A 361 11.58 17.23 2.76
CA TYR A 361 10.37 18.03 2.65
C TYR A 361 9.19 17.49 3.47
N GLY A 362 9.43 16.53 4.39
CA GLY A 362 8.42 16.02 5.32
C GLY A 362 7.52 14.92 4.76
N PHE A 363 7.90 14.30 3.65
CA PHE A 363 7.21 13.17 3.02
C PHE A 363 7.80 11.82 3.45
N ASP A 364 7.93 11.58 4.76
CA ASP A 364 8.60 10.38 5.29
C ASP A 364 7.85 9.08 4.98
N LYS A 365 6.51 9.11 4.99
CA LYS A 365 5.68 7.95 4.65
C LYS A 365 5.85 7.56 3.19
N GLN A 366 5.81 8.55 2.31
CA GLN A 366 6.08 8.46 0.88
C GLN A 366 7.48 7.92 0.61
N ALA A 367 8.50 8.46 1.28
CA ALA A 367 9.88 8.01 1.14
C ALA A 367 10.04 6.53 1.52
N LYS A 368 9.39 6.12 2.63
CA LYS A 368 9.35 4.72 3.05
C LYS A 368 8.63 3.83 2.03
N LEU A 369 7.49 4.26 1.50
CA LEU A 369 6.74 3.51 0.48
C LEU A 369 7.57 3.28 -0.80
N VAL A 370 8.19 4.35 -1.33
CA VAL A 370 9.06 4.27 -2.52
C VAL A 370 10.20 3.29 -2.27
N ARG A 371 10.83 3.39 -1.10
CA ARG A 371 11.91 2.49 -0.70
C ARG A 371 11.46 1.04 -0.60
N GLU A 372 10.35 0.77 0.07
CA GLU A 372 9.82 -0.60 0.21
C GLU A 372 9.50 -1.22 -1.16
N ASN A 373 8.93 -0.45 -2.08
CA ASN A 373 8.65 -0.91 -3.44
C ASN A 373 9.94 -1.18 -4.21
N ARG A 374 10.93 -0.29 -4.11
CA ARG A 374 12.25 -0.48 -4.70
C ARG A 374 12.96 -1.71 -4.16
N GLU A 375 13.01 -1.90 -2.85
CA GLU A 375 13.64 -3.08 -2.21
C GLU A 375 12.97 -4.39 -2.64
N LYS A 376 11.64 -4.41 -2.82
CA LYS A 376 10.93 -5.56 -3.39
C LYS A 376 11.35 -5.82 -4.85
N GLN A 377 11.50 -4.78 -5.65
CA GLN A 377 11.86 -4.86 -7.07
C GLN A 377 13.34 -5.20 -7.29
N LEU A 378 14.24 -4.79 -6.39
CA LEU A 378 15.68 -5.10 -6.47
C LEU A 378 15.96 -6.61 -6.44
N LYS A 379 15.06 -7.42 -5.88
CA LYS A 379 15.13 -8.89 -5.95
C LYS A 379 15.12 -9.43 -7.38
N LEU A 380 14.66 -8.63 -8.34
CA LEU A 380 14.65 -8.95 -9.77
C LEU A 380 15.99 -8.61 -10.44
N VAL A 381 16.82 -7.74 -9.85
CA VAL A 381 18.08 -7.32 -10.48
C VAL A 381 19.12 -8.41 -10.32
N SER A 382 19.79 -8.77 -11.43
CA SER A 382 20.94 -9.66 -11.45
C SER A 382 22.16 -8.87 -11.91
N GLU A 383 23.13 -8.72 -11.02
CA GLU A 383 24.39 -8.05 -11.32
C GLU A 383 25.27 -8.92 -12.23
N PRO A 384 26.13 -8.31 -13.07
CA PRO A 384 26.95 -9.05 -14.01
C PRO A 384 27.93 -9.95 -13.25
N ASN A 385 28.02 -11.22 -13.68
CA ASN A 385 28.91 -12.21 -13.10
C ASN A 385 30.36 -11.67 -13.02
N GLN A 386 30.84 -11.38 -11.82
CA GLN A 386 32.28 -11.29 -11.54
C GLN A 386 32.88 -12.70 -11.60
N ARG A 387 33.10 -13.22 -12.81
CA ARG A 387 33.87 -14.45 -13.04
C ARG A 387 34.83 -14.25 -14.20
N ALA A 388 35.85 -13.43 -13.98
CA ALA A 388 37.14 -13.55 -14.66
C ALA A 388 38.23 -12.71 -13.99
N THR A 389 38.50 -12.93 -12.69
CA THR A 389 39.85 -12.83 -12.09
C THR A 389 39.78 -13.08 -10.58
N ALA A 390 40.46 -14.14 -10.17
CA ALA A 390 41.08 -14.36 -8.86
C ALA A 390 40.21 -14.42 -7.58
N SER A 391 40.44 -15.53 -6.87
CA SER A 391 40.25 -15.78 -5.43
C SER A 391 38.87 -15.54 -4.83
N VAL A 392 38.30 -16.66 -4.38
CA VAL A 392 37.26 -16.80 -3.36
C VAL A 392 37.44 -15.74 -2.27
N ASP A 393 36.55 -14.76 -2.24
CA ASP A 393 36.15 -14.11 -0.99
C ASP A 393 34.65 -13.81 -1.06
N SER A 394 33.94 -14.51 -0.19
CA SER A 394 32.50 -14.48 0.00
C SER A 394 32.12 -13.30 0.90
N SER A 395 31.32 -12.35 0.42
CA SER A 395 30.46 -11.58 1.33
C SER A 395 29.27 -10.92 0.61
N GLY A 396 28.05 -11.22 1.09
CA GLY A 396 26.93 -10.28 1.07
C GLY A 396 25.63 -10.70 0.38
N CYS A 397 24.88 -11.66 0.93
CA CYS A 397 23.45 -11.83 0.64
C CYS A 397 22.73 -12.34 1.90
N GLY A 398 21.63 -11.68 2.30
CA GLY A 398 20.83 -12.05 3.48
C GLY A 398 21.66 -12.10 4.77
N PRO A 399 21.12 -12.61 5.90
CA PRO A 399 22.05 -13.23 6.84
C PRO A 399 22.83 -14.26 6.01
N SER A 400 24.15 -14.08 5.88
CA SER A 400 25.01 -15.05 5.21
C SER A 400 24.72 -16.44 5.79
N ALA A 401 25.03 -17.50 5.05
CA ALA A 401 24.99 -18.85 5.63
C ALA A 401 25.68 -18.85 7.01
N ASP A 402 26.76 -18.08 7.17
CA ASP A 402 27.48 -17.86 8.43
C ASP A 402 26.64 -17.15 9.50
N ASN A 403 25.83 -16.14 9.16
CA ASN A 403 24.95 -15.46 10.12
C ASN A 403 23.78 -16.37 10.57
N LEU A 404 23.24 -17.22 9.69
CA LEU A 404 22.25 -18.24 10.09
C LEU A 404 22.89 -19.35 10.94
N ILE A 405 24.11 -19.77 10.61
CA ILE A 405 24.90 -20.71 11.41
C ILE A 405 25.22 -20.11 12.78
N ASP A 406 25.61 -18.85 12.85
CA ASP A 406 25.91 -18.15 14.11
C ASP A 406 24.66 -17.99 14.97
N GLN A 407 23.53 -17.60 14.39
CA GLN A 407 22.26 -17.50 15.11
C GLN A 407 21.81 -18.86 15.64
N TYR A 408 21.90 -19.91 14.82
CA TYR A 408 21.57 -21.25 15.24
C TYR A 408 22.55 -21.80 16.29
N THR A 409 23.85 -21.52 16.16
CA THR A 409 24.89 -21.90 17.13
C THR A 409 24.69 -21.19 18.47
N GLN A 410 24.28 -19.92 18.46
CA GLN A 410 23.92 -19.19 19.67
C GLN A 410 22.64 -19.76 20.31
N TRP A 411 21.67 -20.18 19.51
CA TRP A 411 20.45 -20.83 20.00
C TRP A 411 20.73 -22.22 20.59
N THR A 412 21.57 -23.05 19.95
CA THR A 412 21.94 -24.38 20.50
C THR A 412 22.70 -24.26 21.81
N ARG A 413 23.60 -23.27 21.95
CA ARG A 413 24.30 -22.99 23.23
C ARG A 413 23.38 -22.57 24.37
N ARG A 414 22.23 -21.96 24.06
CA ARG A 414 21.28 -21.45 25.07
C ARG A 414 20.18 -22.45 25.42
N THR A 415 19.72 -23.23 24.44
CA THR A 415 18.52 -24.06 24.60
C THR A 415 18.66 -25.44 23.96
N GLY A 416 19.21 -25.51 22.74
CA GLY A 416 19.41 -26.77 22.02
C GLY A 416 18.13 -27.42 21.51
N ALA A 417 18.26 -28.38 20.59
CA ALA A 417 17.13 -29.13 20.02
C ALA A 417 16.56 -30.19 20.98
N THR A 418 17.33 -30.59 21.97
CA THR A 418 17.05 -31.76 22.82
C THR A 418 15.76 -31.67 23.64
N PRO A 419 15.39 -30.53 24.29
CA PRO A 419 14.17 -30.44 25.09
C PRO A 419 12.90 -30.74 24.27
N PHE A 420 12.82 -30.17 23.07
CA PHE A 420 11.70 -30.37 22.16
C PHE A 420 11.67 -31.81 21.62
N LEU A 421 12.81 -32.33 21.17
CA LEU A 421 12.90 -33.70 20.65
C LEU A 421 12.49 -34.75 21.70
N ARG A 422 12.94 -34.60 22.96
CA ARG A 422 12.54 -35.51 24.05
C ARG A 422 11.04 -35.43 24.35
N ARG A 423 10.44 -34.24 24.30
CA ARG A 423 8.98 -34.06 24.47
C ARG A 423 8.20 -34.76 23.36
N CYS A 424 8.73 -34.75 22.13
CA CYS A 424 8.16 -35.51 21.01
C CYS A 424 8.42 -37.02 21.08
N GLY A 425 9.06 -37.53 22.14
CA GLY A 425 9.39 -38.95 22.28
C GLY A 425 10.56 -39.42 21.40
N ILE A 426 11.30 -38.49 20.80
CA ILE A 426 12.43 -38.78 19.89
C ILE A 426 13.66 -39.06 20.74
N ARG A 427 14.17 -40.30 20.67
CA ARG A 427 15.35 -40.75 21.45
C ARG A 427 16.59 -40.87 20.59
N SER A 428 16.44 -40.90 19.27
CA SER A 428 17.50 -40.89 18.26
C SER A 428 17.03 -40.13 17.02
N ALA A 429 17.92 -39.49 16.27
CA ALA A 429 17.51 -38.71 15.09
C ALA A 429 18.56 -38.76 13.99
N SER A 430 18.13 -38.98 12.74
CA SER A 430 19.01 -38.90 11.56
C SER A 430 18.95 -37.50 10.97
N VAL A 431 19.99 -37.07 10.26
CA VAL A 431 20.06 -35.72 9.68
C VAL A 431 20.08 -35.78 8.15
N PHE A 432 19.28 -34.93 7.49
CA PHE A 432 19.22 -34.85 6.03
C PHE A 432 20.15 -33.76 5.49
N GLY A 433 21.06 -34.14 4.60
CA GLY A 433 22.01 -33.24 3.95
C GLY A 433 23.25 -32.98 4.80
N ALA A 434 24.39 -32.90 4.13
CA ALA A 434 25.69 -32.69 4.73
C ALA A 434 26.15 -31.24 4.50
N ASN A 435 25.57 -30.32 5.27
CA ASN A 435 25.84 -28.88 5.19
C ASN A 435 26.33 -28.33 6.54
N PRO A 436 26.87 -27.10 6.62
CA PRO A 436 27.39 -26.56 7.88
C PRO A 436 26.37 -26.50 9.04
N LEU A 437 25.09 -26.25 8.75
CA LEU A 437 24.02 -26.31 9.78
C LEU A 437 23.79 -27.73 10.30
N ALA A 438 23.94 -28.74 9.43
CA ALA A 438 23.91 -30.15 9.84
C ALA A 438 25.04 -30.47 10.82
N THR A 439 26.24 -29.89 10.64
CA THR A 439 27.36 -30.06 11.59
C THR A 439 26.98 -29.54 12.97
N VAL A 440 26.48 -28.30 13.07
CA VAL A 440 26.08 -27.69 14.35
C VAL A 440 24.96 -28.49 15.03
N LEU A 441 23.98 -28.97 14.26
CA LEU A 441 22.91 -29.81 14.78
C LEU A 441 23.44 -31.17 15.29
N ILE A 442 24.35 -31.82 14.57
CA ILE A 442 24.92 -33.11 14.98
C ILE A 442 25.73 -32.96 16.27
N GLU A 443 26.48 -31.86 16.41
CA GLU A 443 27.22 -31.53 17.62
C GLU A 443 26.29 -31.29 18.81
N ASP A 444 25.22 -30.50 18.64
CA ASP A 444 24.20 -30.26 19.67
C ASP A 444 23.54 -31.56 20.16
N LEU A 445 23.09 -32.41 19.22
CA LEU A 445 22.45 -33.69 19.56
C LEU A 445 23.42 -34.63 20.28
N SER A 446 24.68 -34.68 19.82
CA SER A 446 25.71 -35.53 20.43
C SER A 446 26.08 -35.05 21.82
N ALA A 447 26.22 -33.74 22.03
CA ALA A 447 26.53 -33.15 23.33
C ALA A 447 25.41 -33.38 24.37
N ASN A 448 24.16 -33.52 23.91
CA ASN A 448 22.98 -33.66 24.76
C ASN A 448 22.38 -35.08 24.78
N GLY A 449 23.12 -36.07 24.27
CA GLY A 449 22.81 -37.49 24.41
C GLY A 449 21.68 -38.01 23.51
N ILE A 450 21.40 -37.35 22.38
CA ILE A 450 20.55 -37.90 21.31
C ILE A 450 21.46 -38.52 20.24
N PRO A 451 21.46 -39.85 20.07
CA PRO A 451 22.29 -40.50 19.06
C PRO A 451 21.87 -40.11 17.63
N VAL A 452 22.87 -39.82 16.80
CA VAL A 452 22.72 -39.59 15.36
C VAL A 452 23.29 -40.80 14.61
N PRO A 453 22.46 -41.77 14.18
CA PRO A 453 22.95 -43.02 13.61
C PRO A 453 23.50 -42.85 12.19
N CYS A 454 22.94 -41.94 11.40
CA CYS A 454 23.39 -41.66 10.04
C CYS A 454 23.02 -40.25 9.56
N VAL A 455 23.69 -39.82 8.49
CA VAL A 455 23.39 -38.63 7.71
C VAL A 455 22.95 -39.06 6.32
N LEU A 456 21.79 -38.59 5.87
CA LEU A 456 21.30 -38.86 4.52
C LEU A 456 21.89 -37.87 3.54
N GLY A 457 22.54 -38.37 2.49
CA GLY A 457 23.17 -37.53 1.48
C GLY A 457 23.83 -38.35 0.38
N ASP A 458 24.33 -37.66 -0.65
CA ASP A 458 25.06 -38.30 -1.74
C ASP A 458 26.41 -38.80 -1.22
N ARG A 459 26.59 -40.13 -1.12
CA ARG A 459 27.80 -40.74 -0.55
C ARG A 459 29.01 -40.44 -1.43
N ARG A 460 28.83 -40.17 -2.72
CA ARG A 460 29.91 -39.82 -3.65
C ARG A 460 30.61 -38.51 -3.28
N GLN A 461 29.96 -37.66 -2.47
CA GLN A 461 30.55 -36.42 -1.96
C GLN A 461 31.49 -36.65 -0.75
N PHE A 462 31.51 -37.86 -0.18
CA PHE A 462 32.27 -38.20 1.02
C PHE A 462 33.09 -39.48 0.79
N PRO A 463 34.36 -39.38 0.35
CA PRO A 463 35.20 -40.55 0.03
C PRO A 463 35.37 -41.54 1.19
N GLU A 464 35.37 -41.05 2.43
CA GLU A 464 35.43 -41.86 3.66
C GLU A 464 34.05 -42.37 4.12
N GLY A 465 32.98 -42.01 3.41
CA GLY A 465 31.61 -42.38 3.72
C GLY A 465 31.08 -41.79 5.03
N ARG A 466 31.68 -40.71 5.54
CA ARG A 466 31.34 -40.08 6.83
C ARG A 466 31.21 -38.56 6.74
N PHE A 467 30.33 -38.01 7.55
CA PHE A 467 30.13 -36.56 7.76
C PHE A 467 29.94 -36.30 9.27
N ALA A 468 30.68 -35.34 9.83
CA ALA A 468 30.70 -35.06 11.27
C ALA A 468 30.84 -36.33 12.15
N GLY A 469 31.66 -37.28 11.70
CA GLY A 469 31.90 -38.56 12.38
C GLY A 469 30.77 -39.61 12.27
N ARG A 470 29.69 -39.33 11.52
CA ARG A 470 28.55 -40.23 11.31
C ARG A 470 28.57 -40.82 9.89
N PRO A 471 28.09 -42.06 9.66
CA PRO A 471 28.03 -42.63 8.32
C PRO A 471 27.05 -41.87 7.42
N VAL A 472 27.45 -41.63 6.17
CA VAL A 472 26.61 -41.02 5.12
C VAL A 472 25.98 -42.13 4.28
N THR A 473 24.66 -42.12 4.12
CA THR A 473 23.94 -43.11 3.33
C THR A 473 22.96 -42.47 2.34
N GLU A 474 22.83 -43.06 1.15
CA GLU A 474 21.90 -42.66 0.10
C GLU A 474 20.52 -43.32 0.26
N SER A 475 20.46 -44.47 0.93
CA SER A 475 19.21 -45.15 1.28
C SER A 475 19.31 -45.73 2.68
N ALA A 476 18.37 -45.38 3.54
CA ALA A 476 18.31 -45.89 4.89
C ALA A 476 17.51 -47.20 4.93
N SER A 477 18.14 -48.30 5.31
CA SER A 477 17.38 -49.48 5.74
C SER A 477 16.67 -49.14 7.06
N ILE A 478 15.42 -49.61 7.26
CA ILE A 478 14.56 -49.25 8.41
C ILE A 478 15.22 -49.48 9.79
N HIS A 479 16.28 -50.28 9.84
CA HIS A 479 16.99 -50.69 11.05
C HIS A 479 18.17 -49.78 11.42
N GLU A 480 18.61 -48.87 10.53
CA GLU A 480 19.81 -48.04 10.72
C GLU A 480 19.52 -46.53 10.86
N VAL A 481 18.25 -46.18 11.10
CA VAL A 481 17.76 -44.80 11.21
C VAL A 481 17.23 -44.46 12.58
N GLY A 482 17.37 -43.19 12.95
CA GLY A 482 16.81 -42.61 14.17
C GLY A 482 15.28 -42.47 14.14
N ASP A 483 14.68 -42.23 15.29
CA ASP A 483 13.23 -42.07 15.49
C ASP A 483 12.62 -40.92 14.67
N ALA A 484 13.45 -39.95 14.25
CA ALA A 484 13.07 -38.84 13.38
C ALA A 484 14.10 -38.54 12.30
N LEU A 485 13.68 -37.85 11.23
CA LEU A 485 14.58 -37.19 10.29
C LEU A 485 14.56 -35.69 10.54
N LEU A 486 15.74 -35.12 10.79
CA LEU A 486 15.91 -33.68 10.97
C LEU A 486 16.46 -33.07 9.69
N VAL A 487 15.77 -32.04 9.19
CA VAL A 487 16.17 -31.31 8.00
C VAL A 487 16.73 -29.95 8.44
N PRO A 488 18.04 -29.69 8.24
CA PRO A 488 18.75 -28.51 8.72
C PRO A 488 18.43 -27.27 7.87
N ILE A 489 17.15 -26.89 7.83
CA ILE A 489 16.63 -25.70 7.14
C ILE A 489 15.74 -24.89 8.09
N LEU A 490 15.82 -23.55 7.98
CA LEU A 490 15.03 -22.60 8.76
C LEU A 490 13.78 -22.10 8.01
N ASP A 491 13.51 -22.67 6.83
CA ASP A 491 12.34 -22.40 5.99
C ASP A 491 11.44 -23.64 5.88
N ASP A 492 10.24 -23.46 5.32
CA ASP A 492 9.32 -24.57 5.09
C ASP A 492 9.83 -25.52 4.00
N LEU A 493 9.76 -26.83 4.27
CA LEU A 493 10.04 -27.86 3.27
C LEU A 493 9.09 -27.72 2.08
N ARG A 494 9.65 -27.57 0.87
CA ARG A 494 8.85 -27.60 -0.37
C ARG A 494 8.00 -28.88 -0.41
N PRO A 495 6.70 -28.81 -0.76
CA PRO A 495 5.79 -29.96 -0.72
C PRO A 495 6.30 -31.18 -1.51
N SER A 496 6.95 -30.96 -2.65
CA SER A 496 7.53 -32.03 -3.47
C SER A 496 8.69 -32.77 -2.77
N VAL A 497 9.54 -32.04 -2.05
CA VAL A 497 10.65 -32.61 -1.27
C VAL A 497 10.12 -33.34 -0.04
N LYS A 498 9.13 -32.76 0.64
CA LYS A 498 8.47 -33.40 1.79
C LYS A 498 7.82 -34.71 1.40
N ASN A 499 7.09 -34.76 0.28
CA ASN A 499 6.45 -35.97 -0.22
C ASN A 499 7.47 -37.05 -0.64
N ALA A 500 8.58 -36.65 -1.28
CA ALA A 500 9.65 -37.58 -1.65
C ALA A 500 10.35 -38.18 -0.41
N LEU A 501 10.64 -37.34 0.60
CA LEU A 501 11.20 -37.79 1.86
C LEU A 501 10.21 -38.68 2.62
N GLN A 502 8.93 -38.36 2.67
CA GLN A 502 7.90 -39.17 3.32
C GLN A 502 7.71 -40.54 2.64
N ALA A 503 7.83 -40.60 1.32
CA ALA A 503 7.76 -41.86 0.57
C ALA A 503 8.95 -42.79 0.85
N GLN A 504 10.12 -42.23 1.17
CA GLN A 504 11.34 -42.99 1.51
C GLN A 504 11.50 -43.24 3.01
N TRP A 505 10.92 -42.39 3.87
CA TRP A 505 11.11 -42.34 5.32
C TRP A 505 9.91 -42.90 6.07
N VAL A 506 9.79 -44.22 6.01
CA VAL A 506 8.67 -45.06 6.50
C VAL A 506 8.11 -44.59 7.85
N GLY A 507 7.03 -43.81 7.80
CA GLY A 507 6.13 -43.51 8.93
C GLY A 507 6.71 -42.72 10.12
N ARG A 508 7.95 -42.24 10.03
CA ARG A 508 8.62 -41.50 11.11
C ARG A 508 8.54 -39.98 10.90
N PRO A 509 8.52 -39.18 11.98
CA PRO A 509 8.44 -37.72 11.87
C PRO A 509 9.63 -37.13 11.11
N ILE A 510 9.33 -36.14 10.26
CA ILE A 510 10.30 -35.29 9.58
C ILE A 510 10.13 -33.89 10.14
N LEU A 511 11.19 -33.35 10.74
CA LEU A 511 11.20 -32.06 11.42
C LEU A 511 12.24 -31.14 10.79
N THR A 512 11.87 -29.91 10.48
CA THR A 512 12.80 -28.86 10.09
C THR A 512 13.41 -28.18 11.32
N LEU A 513 14.51 -27.42 11.17
CA LEU A 513 15.00 -26.60 12.29
C LEU A 513 13.97 -25.55 12.70
N LYS A 514 13.20 -25.01 11.75
CA LYS A 514 12.08 -24.10 12.05
C LYS A 514 11.06 -24.75 12.99
N ASP A 515 10.69 -26.00 12.74
CA ASP A 515 9.76 -26.75 13.62
C ASP A 515 10.33 -26.93 15.02
N ILE A 516 11.62 -27.23 15.13
CA ILE A 516 12.31 -27.45 16.40
C ILE A 516 12.42 -26.13 17.18
N VAL A 517 12.85 -25.04 16.53
CA VAL A 517 13.00 -23.72 17.17
C VAL A 517 11.64 -23.20 17.65
N ASN A 518 10.60 -23.26 16.81
CA ASN A 518 9.27 -22.82 17.18
C ASN A 518 8.70 -23.67 18.32
N GLY A 519 8.81 -25.00 18.24
CA GLY A 519 8.34 -25.90 19.29
C GLY A 519 9.05 -25.70 20.62
N THR A 520 10.34 -25.34 20.58
CA THR A 520 11.13 -25.03 21.78
C THR A 520 10.76 -23.67 22.38
N TYR A 521 10.41 -22.69 21.54
CA TYR A 521 9.93 -21.39 21.97
C TYR A 521 8.53 -21.48 22.58
N GLU A 522 7.63 -22.26 22.01
CA GLU A 522 6.32 -22.55 22.60
C GLU A 522 6.43 -23.29 23.95
N MET A 523 7.46 -24.13 24.11
CA MET A 523 7.79 -24.78 25.40
C MET A 523 8.24 -23.79 26.48
N SER A 524 9.00 -22.76 26.12
CA SER A 524 9.44 -21.75 27.09
C SER A 524 8.31 -20.80 27.51
N LEU A 525 7.38 -20.49 26.59
CA LEU A 525 6.17 -19.70 26.88
C LEU A 525 5.15 -20.42 27.76
N THR A 526 5.10 -21.76 27.70
CA THR A 526 4.17 -22.58 28.48
C THR A 526 4.71 -23.03 29.85
N GLY A 527 5.88 -22.52 30.28
CA GLY A 527 6.38 -22.66 31.64
C GLY A 527 6.94 -24.04 32.02
N ASN A 528 7.26 -24.90 31.05
CA ASN A 528 7.71 -26.29 31.29
C ASN A 528 9.19 -26.53 30.97
N VAL A 529 10.03 -25.50 31.04
CA VAL A 529 11.50 -25.65 31.03
C VAL A 529 12.00 -25.12 32.38
N ARG A 530 12.33 -26.05 33.29
CA ARG A 530 13.11 -25.76 34.50
C ARG A 530 14.59 -25.90 34.19
#